data_AF-A0A2M7BEJ2-F1
#
_entry.id   AF-A0A2M7BEJ2-F1
#
_cell.length_a   1.000
_cell.length_b   1.000
_cell.length_c   1.000
_cell.angle_alpha   90.00
_cell.angle_beta   90.00
_cell.angle_gamma   90.00
#
_symmetry.space_group_name_H-M   'P 1'
#
loop_
_entity.id
_entity.type
_entity.pdbx_description
1 polymer ?
#
loop_
_entity_poly.entity_id
_entity_poly.type
_entity_poly.pdbx_seq_one_letter_code
_entity_poly.pdbx_strand_id
1 'polypeptide(L)'
;MASVKVTCSNCGKIYLKELRRVNEAKKFHWKQYCSLKCQKSAKNKQITLFCSNPLCRKSIKRDVKEIPASGMCYCSRSCSAIVNNTKFPKRKPFIRKCKSCGKGFYSLTRRKYCSVKCYPHRQIFPKEKIIEEIQQFYNQQGRIPFKKEYFHWKAARTRFGTWNKAIAASGFDPNPVLFTKKHTAKDGHICDSLSEMIIDNWLFTRKISHERNAPYLNTKFTTDFKVKDIYIEFFGLHKELKRYDQLMKKKLKIIKKNNLKLIAIYPKDLFLISKLDFVLKELLN
;
A
#
# COMPACT_ATOMS: atom_id res chain seq x y z
N MET A 1 18.79 -15.02 74.47
CA MET A 1 19.46 -15.42 73.20
C MET A 1 20.91 -14.96 73.24
N ALA A 2 21.88 -15.84 72.95
CA ALA A 2 23.29 -15.46 72.94
C ALA A 2 23.59 -14.48 71.79
N SER A 3 24.16 -13.32 72.12
CA SER A 3 24.58 -12.30 71.15
C SER A 3 26.10 -12.23 71.10
N VAL A 4 26.65 -12.06 69.91
CA VAL A 4 28.11 -11.97 69.68
C VAL A 4 28.44 -10.65 68.98
N LYS A 5 29.63 -10.12 69.26
CA LYS A 5 30.18 -8.94 68.58
C LYS A 5 30.62 -9.32 67.17
N VAL A 6 30.13 -8.58 66.18
CA VAL A 6 30.45 -8.78 64.76
C VAL A 6 30.89 -7.45 64.15
N THR A 7 31.88 -7.50 63.25
CA THR A 7 32.37 -6.36 62.49
C THR A 7 31.53 -6.16 61.23
N CYS A 8 31.07 -4.93 60.98
CA CYS A 8 30.34 -4.61 59.76
C CYS A 8 31.26 -4.63 58.53
N SER A 9 30.90 -5.40 57.50
CA SER A 9 31.65 -5.51 56.24
C SER A 9 31.65 -4.24 55.36
N ASN A 10 30.98 -3.16 55.77
CA ASN A 10 30.92 -1.90 55.01
C ASN A 10 31.66 -0.75 55.72
N CYS A 11 31.39 -0.53 57.01
CA CYS A 11 31.95 0.59 57.77
C CYS A 11 32.95 0.18 58.86
N GLY A 12 33.20 -1.12 59.06
CA GLY A 12 34.11 -1.61 60.10
C GLY A 12 33.57 -1.50 61.53
N LYS A 13 32.41 -0.88 61.77
CA LYS A 13 31.82 -0.74 63.12
C LYS A 13 31.48 -2.12 63.72
N ILE A 14 31.83 -2.30 64.99
CA ILE A 14 31.45 -3.47 65.79
C ILE A 14 30.01 -3.29 66.30
N TYR A 15 29.18 -4.32 66.15
CA TYR A 15 27.80 -4.33 66.63
C TYR A 15 27.40 -5.72 67.14
N LEU A 16 26.35 -5.80 67.95
CA LEU A 16 25.86 -7.07 68.49
C LEU A 16 24.88 -7.74 67.51
N LYS A 17 25.03 -9.05 67.33
CA LYS A 17 24.13 -9.86 66.51
C LYS A 17 23.89 -11.22 67.16
N GLU A 18 22.69 -11.77 66.97
CA GLU A 18 22.33 -13.11 67.46
C GLU A 18 23.25 -14.19 66.88
N LEU A 19 23.77 -15.07 67.75
CA LEU A 19 24.69 -16.14 67.39
C LEU A 19 24.15 -17.04 66.24
N ARG A 20 22.83 -17.35 66.26
CA ARG A 20 22.17 -18.12 65.19
C ARG A 20 22.34 -17.46 63.81
N ARG A 21 22.14 -16.13 63.73
CA ARG A 21 22.26 -15.36 62.49
C ARG A 21 23.71 -15.26 62.02
N VAL A 22 24.66 -15.22 62.96
CA VAL A 22 26.09 -15.24 62.64
C VAL A 22 26.51 -16.60 62.07
N ASN A 23 26.05 -17.70 62.66
CA ASN A 23 26.32 -19.05 62.16
C ASN A 23 25.69 -19.29 60.80
N GLU A 24 24.47 -18.82 60.58
CA GLU A 24 23.79 -18.82 59.27
C GLU A 24 24.61 -18.04 58.23
N ALA A 25 25.04 -16.81 58.57
CA ALA A 25 25.87 -16.01 57.67
C ALA A 25 27.23 -16.67 57.36
N LYS A 26 27.86 -17.35 58.33
CA LYS A 26 29.08 -18.13 58.10
C LYS A 26 28.83 -19.32 57.17
N LYS A 27 27.76 -20.08 57.40
CA LYS A 27 27.36 -21.25 56.59
C LYS A 27 27.16 -20.90 55.11
N PHE A 28 26.54 -19.75 54.83
CA PHE A 28 26.25 -19.30 53.46
C PHE A 28 27.24 -18.25 52.92
N HIS A 29 28.34 -18.00 53.65
CA HIS A 29 29.34 -16.99 53.29
C HIS A 29 28.77 -15.57 53.05
N TRP A 30 27.74 -15.19 53.81
CA TRP A 30 27.09 -13.88 53.69
C TRP A 30 27.86 -12.78 54.45
N LYS A 31 28.05 -11.65 53.77
CA LYS A 31 28.56 -10.42 54.39
C LYS A 31 27.56 -9.87 55.41
N GLN A 32 28.07 -9.37 56.53
CA GLN A 32 27.25 -8.90 57.65
C GLN A 32 27.33 -7.38 57.81
N TYR A 33 26.18 -6.74 58.09
CA TYR A 33 26.07 -5.28 58.11
C TYR A 33 25.38 -4.78 59.37
N CYS A 34 25.91 -3.71 59.97
CA CYS A 34 25.35 -3.11 61.18
C CYS A 34 24.01 -2.40 60.96
N SER A 35 23.64 -2.10 59.71
CA SER A 35 22.40 -1.39 59.36
C SER A 35 22.01 -1.65 57.90
N LEU A 36 20.71 -1.43 57.60
CA LEU A 36 20.21 -1.40 56.22
C LEU A 36 20.96 -0.38 55.35
N LYS A 37 21.40 0.74 55.93
CA LYS A 37 22.21 1.75 55.23
C LYS A 37 23.56 1.17 54.77
N CYS A 38 24.26 0.46 55.67
CA CYS A 38 25.53 -0.19 55.34
C CYS A 38 25.38 -1.32 54.33
N GLN A 39 24.29 -2.10 54.44
CA GLN A 39 23.97 -3.13 53.45
C GLN A 39 23.71 -2.53 52.06
N LYS A 40 22.90 -1.47 51.99
CA LYS A 40 22.62 -0.75 50.73
C LYS A 40 23.87 -0.14 50.13
N SER A 41 24.72 0.48 50.95
CA SER A 41 26.00 1.07 50.53
C SER A 41 26.93 0.02 49.93
N ALA A 42 27.12 -1.12 50.60
CA ALA A 42 28.00 -2.18 50.12
C ALA A 42 27.49 -2.87 48.84
N LYS A 43 26.17 -2.83 48.62
CA LYS A 43 25.54 -3.35 47.39
C LYS A 43 25.43 -2.31 46.28
N ASN A 44 25.72 -1.04 46.54
CA ASN A 44 25.64 0.00 45.53
C ASN A 44 26.82 -0.13 44.56
N LYS A 45 26.53 -0.46 43.30
CA LYS A 45 27.51 -0.59 42.21
C LYS A 45 27.53 0.63 41.29
N GLN A 46 26.78 1.68 41.63
CA GLN A 46 26.73 2.90 40.84
C GLN A 46 28.09 3.59 40.86
N ILE A 47 28.52 4.03 39.68
CA ILE A 47 29.70 4.87 39.53
C ILE A 47 29.32 6.34 39.52
N THR A 48 30.23 7.19 39.98
CA THR A 48 30.05 8.64 39.95
C THR A 48 30.64 9.19 38.65
N LEU A 49 29.82 9.91 37.89
CA LEU A 49 30.17 10.56 36.63
C LEU A 49 29.83 12.05 36.72
N PHE A 50 30.30 12.83 35.75
CA PHE A 50 29.93 14.24 35.62
C PHE A 50 28.98 14.43 34.45
N CYS A 51 28.07 15.40 34.58
CA CYS A 51 27.17 15.78 33.51
C CYS A 51 27.96 16.27 32.29
N SER A 52 27.71 15.68 31.13
CA SER A 52 28.32 16.04 29.84
C SER A 52 27.85 17.39 29.28
N ASN A 53 26.98 18.12 30.00
CA ASN A 53 26.71 19.52 29.67
C ASN A 53 27.86 20.39 30.21
N PRO A 54 28.64 21.06 29.33
CA PRO A 54 29.84 21.81 29.72
C PRO A 54 29.56 22.94 30.72
N LEU A 55 28.34 23.48 30.73
CA LEU A 55 27.90 24.55 31.64
C LEU A 55 27.40 24.04 33.00
N CYS A 56 27.12 22.73 33.12
CA CYS A 56 26.52 22.17 34.33
C CYS A 56 27.53 21.43 35.20
N ARG A 57 28.27 20.47 34.61
CA ARG A 57 29.27 19.60 35.28
C ARG A 57 28.85 18.98 36.63
N LYS A 58 27.55 18.91 36.96
CA LYS A 58 27.04 18.28 38.19
C LYS A 58 27.43 16.80 38.26
N SER A 59 27.78 16.33 39.45
CA SER A 59 28.02 14.90 39.69
C SER A 59 26.72 14.10 39.67
N ILE A 60 26.76 12.93 39.05
CA ILE A 60 25.63 12.02 38.86
C ILE A 60 26.08 10.60 39.16
N LYS A 61 25.19 9.80 39.76
CA LYS A 61 25.44 8.38 40.03
C LYS A 61 24.65 7.52 39.05
N ARG A 62 25.30 6.57 38.38
CA ARG A 62 24.69 5.70 37.38
C ARG A 62 25.19 4.27 37.51
N ASP A 63 24.31 3.30 37.25
CA ASP A 63 24.75 1.92 37.03
C ASP A 63 25.49 1.83 35.70
N VAL A 64 26.46 0.91 35.59
CA VAL A 64 27.26 0.72 34.37
C VAL A 64 26.37 0.48 33.13
N LYS A 65 25.27 -0.26 33.30
CA LYS A 65 24.29 -0.54 32.23
C LYS A 65 23.50 0.68 31.73
N GLU A 66 23.43 1.75 32.53
CA GLU A 66 22.70 2.98 32.19
C GLU A 66 23.56 3.97 31.40
N ILE A 67 24.86 3.69 31.28
CA ILE A 67 25.80 4.54 30.56
C ILE A 67 25.73 4.17 29.09
N PRO A 68 25.33 5.12 28.21
CA PRO A 68 25.32 4.85 26.78
C PRO A 68 26.75 4.63 26.27
N ALA A 69 26.89 3.89 25.16
CA ALA A 69 28.19 3.67 24.51
C ALA A 69 28.91 4.98 24.13
N SER A 70 28.18 6.08 23.95
CA SER A 70 28.74 7.41 23.71
C SER A 70 29.43 8.04 24.92
N GLY A 71 29.26 7.46 26.12
CA GLY A 71 29.74 8.00 27.39
C GLY A 71 29.03 9.28 27.87
N MET A 72 28.12 9.84 27.07
CA MET A 72 27.46 11.12 27.37
C MET A 72 26.30 10.91 28.34
N CYS A 73 26.47 11.39 29.58
CA CYS A 73 25.46 11.31 30.62
C CYS A 73 25.03 12.71 31.07
N TYR A 74 23.73 12.89 31.32
CA TYR A 74 23.19 14.20 31.71
C TYR A 74 22.48 14.12 33.06
N CYS A 75 22.63 15.17 33.88
CA CYS A 75 21.97 15.27 35.18
C CYS A 75 20.46 15.53 35.07
N SER A 76 19.99 16.02 33.91
CA SER A 76 18.58 16.33 33.65
C SER A 76 18.26 16.27 32.16
N ARG A 77 16.97 16.13 31.84
CA ARG A 77 16.44 16.28 30.48
C ARG A 77 16.81 17.65 29.89
N SER A 78 16.80 18.70 30.71
CA SER A 78 17.17 20.05 30.28
C SER A 78 18.63 20.14 29.84
N CYS A 79 19.56 19.55 30.60
CA CYS A 79 20.98 19.51 30.22
C CYS A 79 21.21 18.72 28.93
N SER A 80 20.52 17.60 28.76
CA SER A 80 20.57 16.84 27.50
C SER A 80 20.02 17.66 26.34
N ALA A 81 18.89 18.34 26.53
CA ALA A 81 18.25 19.17 25.51
C ALA A 81 19.12 20.36 25.09
N ILE A 82 19.79 21.03 26.03
CA ILE A 82 20.72 22.13 25.74
C ILE A 82 21.82 21.65 24.78
N VAL A 83 22.50 20.56 25.14
CA VAL A 83 23.59 20.00 24.32
C VAL A 83 23.10 19.48 22.96
N ASN A 84 21.94 18.83 22.93
CA ASN A 84 21.38 18.34 21.68
C ASN A 84 20.93 19.47 20.74
N ASN A 85 20.31 20.52 21.28
CA ASN A 85 19.86 21.67 20.49
C ASN A 85 21.03 22.50 19.95
N THR A 86 22.16 22.58 20.66
CA THR A 86 23.38 23.24 20.14
C THR A 86 24.04 22.39 19.06
N LYS A 87 24.11 21.06 19.25
CA LYS A 87 24.70 20.14 18.25
C LYS A 87 23.87 20.04 16.98
N PHE A 88 22.54 20.07 17.09
CA PHE A 88 21.61 19.94 15.98
C PHE A 88 20.63 21.12 15.96
N PRO A 89 21.07 22.30 15.48
CA PRO A 89 20.22 23.48 15.45
C PRO A 89 18.98 23.22 14.59
N LYS A 90 17.81 23.56 15.13
CA LYS A 90 16.55 23.44 14.39
C LYS A 90 16.61 24.31 13.12
N ARG A 91 16.15 23.76 12.00
CA ARG A 91 16.02 24.52 10.74
C ARG A 91 15.15 25.75 11.01
N LYS A 92 15.66 26.94 10.69
CA LYS A 92 14.88 28.18 10.77
C LYS A 92 13.73 28.08 9.76
N PRO A 93 12.47 28.25 10.19
CA PRO A 93 11.36 28.27 9.24
C PRO A 93 11.49 29.50 8.35
N PHE A 94 11.34 29.31 7.05
CA PHE A 94 11.35 30.41 6.10
C PHE A 94 9.92 30.91 5.89
N ILE A 95 9.78 32.23 5.73
CA ILE A 95 8.49 32.87 5.45
C ILE A 95 8.18 32.63 3.97
N ARG A 96 7.03 32.01 3.70
CA ARG A 96 6.50 31.80 2.35
C ARG A 96 5.23 32.59 2.15
N LYS A 97 4.98 33.03 0.91
CA LYS A 97 3.68 33.60 0.53
C LYS A 97 2.72 32.48 0.13
N CYS A 98 1.52 32.49 0.71
CA CYS A 98 0.44 31.59 0.34
C CYS A 98 -0.01 31.86 -1.10
N LYS A 99 -0.11 30.81 -1.93
CA LYS A 99 -0.56 30.96 -3.33
C LYS A 99 -2.04 31.37 -3.48
N SER A 100 -2.86 31.17 -2.45
CA SER A 100 -4.30 31.47 -2.51
C SER A 100 -4.63 32.83 -1.90
N CYS A 101 -4.13 33.15 -0.70
CA CYS A 101 -4.47 34.40 0.00
C CYS A 101 -3.32 35.41 0.08
N GLY A 102 -2.15 35.11 -0.49
CA GLY A 102 -0.97 35.99 -0.47
C GLY A 102 -0.27 36.11 0.89
N LYS A 103 -0.93 35.76 2.01
CA LYS A 103 -0.39 35.90 3.37
C LYS A 103 0.93 35.16 3.56
N GLY A 104 1.87 35.80 4.25
CA GLY A 104 3.11 35.20 4.71
C GLY A 104 2.84 34.14 5.78
N PHE A 105 3.51 32.99 5.72
CA PHE A 105 3.45 31.95 6.75
C PHE A 105 4.77 31.21 6.90
N TYR A 106 5.06 30.78 8.12
CA TYR A 106 6.23 29.96 8.44
C TYR A 106 6.04 28.53 7.94
N SER A 107 7.02 28.02 7.22
CA SER A 107 7.01 26.63 6.80
C SER A 107 8.40 26.00 6.89
N LEU A 108 8.46 24.81 7.49
CA LEU A 108 9.64 23.94 7.45
C LEU A 108 9.71 23.13 6.13
N THR A 109 8.63 23.16 5.34
CA THR A 109 8.46 22.35 4.12
C THR A 109 8.10 23.22 2.92
N ARG A 110 8.06 22.63 1.71
CA ARG A 110 7.64 23.32 0.48
C ARG A 110 6.11 23.48 0.35
N ARG A 111 5.36 23.67 1.46
CA ARG A 111 3.91 23.96 1.45
C ARG A 111 3.59 25.23 0.67
N LYS A 112 2.58 25.15 -0.22
CA LYS A 112 2.16 26.25 -1.11
C LYS A 112 1.07 27.15 -0.47
N TYR A 113 0.39 26.66 0.56
CA TYR A 113 -0.77 27.30 1.16
C TYR A 113 -0.59 27.41 2.68
N CYS A 114 -1.08 28.49 3.28
CA CYS A 114 -0.93 28.75 4.71
C CYS A 114 -1.86 27.89 5.59
N SER A 115 -3.01 27.47 5.05
CA SER A 115 -4.01 26.68 5.77
C SER A 115 -4.84 25.81 4.82
N VAL A 116 -5.61 24.86 5.37
CA VAL A 116 -6.52 23.99 4.61
C VAL A 116 -7.53 24.81 3.80
N LYS A 117 -8.01 25.93 4.35
CA LYS A 117 -8.94 26.86 3.68
C LYS A 117 -8.37 27.50 2.41
N CYS A 118 -7.04 27.56 2.30
CA CYS A 118 -6.35 28.13 1.14
C CYS A 118 -5.98 27.08 0.09
N TYR A 119 -6.26 25.79 0.33
CA TYR A 119 -6.07 24.80 -0.73
C TYR A 119 -7.14 25.02 -1.81
N PRO A 120 -6.76 24.94 -3.10
CA PRO A 120 -7.72 25.03 -4.18
C PRO A 120 -8.74 23.89 -4.03
N HIS A 121 -10.02 24.25 -4.07
CA HIS A 121 -11.10 23.27 -4.12
C HIS A 121 -10.96 22.48 -5.42
N ARG A 122 -10.79 21.16 -5.30
CA ARG A 122 -10.84 20.30 -6.48
C ARG A 122 -12.27 20.32 -7.01
N GLN A 123 -12.44 20.57 -8.30
CA GLN A 123 -13.74 20.45 -8.93
C GLN A 123 -14.27 19.03 -8.71
N ILE A 124 -15.40 18.95 -8.03
CA ILE A 124 -16.07 17.71 -7.70
C ILE A 124 -16.90 17.31 -8.91
N PHE A 125 -16.67 16.11 -9.43
CA PHE A 125 -17.56 15.51 -10.41
C PHE A 125 -18.84 15.04 -9.69
N PRO A 126 -20.02 15.63 -9.99
CA PRO A 126 -21.28 15.37 -9.28
C PRO A 126 -21.86 14.00 -9.63
N LYS A 127 -22.79 13.51 -8.81
CA LYS A 127 -23.41 12.18 -9.00
C LYS A 127 -24.33 12.16 -10.22
N GLU A 128 -25.06 13.25 -10.38
CA GLU A 128 -26.09 13.47 -11.38
C GLU A 128 -25.47 13.40 -12.78
N LYS A 129 -24.34 14.08 -12.98
CA LYS A 129 -23.59 14.02 -14.24
C LYS A 129 -23.09 12.62 -14.59
N ILE A 130 -22.73 11.79 -13.60
CA ILE A 130 -22.33 10.39 -13.86
C ILE A 130 -23.52 9.59 -14.39
N ILE A 131 -24.69 9.80 -13.80
CA ILE A 131 -25.93 9.13 -14.22
C ILE A 131 -26.30 9.55 -15.65
N GLU A 132 -26.28 10.86 -15.92
CA GLU A 132 -26.54 11.42 -17.25
C GLU A 132 -25.61 10.85 -18.32
N GLU A 133 -24.29 10.80 -18.05
CA GLU A 133 -23.33 10.27 -19.01
C GLU A 133 -23.54 8.77 -19.30
N ILE A 134 -23.91 7.97 -18.30
CA ILE A 134 -24.22 6.55 -18.48
C ILE A 134 -25.48 6.38 -19.33
N GLN A 135 -26.52 7.18 -19.07
CA GLN A 135 -27.77 7.16 -19.84
C GLN A 135 -27.58 7.62 -21.28
N GLN A 136 -26.81 8.69 -21.50
CA GLN A 136 -26.45 9.17 -22.84
C GLN A 136 -25.68 8.10 -23.63
N PHE A 137 -24.73 7.42 -22.99
CA PHE A 137 -24.00 6.32 -23.62
C PHE A 137 -24.95 5.19 -24.03
N TYR A 138 -25.89 4.83 -23.16
CA TYR A 138 -26.89 3.80 -23.47
C TYR A 138 -27.75 4.18 -24.68
N ASN A 139 -28.24 5.43 -24.73
CA ASN A 139 -29.06 5.90 -25.84
C ASN A 139 -28.31 5.90 -27.18
N GLN A 140 -26.99 6.16 -27.17
CA GLN A 140 -26.18 6.17 -28.38
C GLN A 140 -25.75 4.77 -28.84
N GLN A 141 -25.44 3.87 -27.91
CA GLN A 141 -24.80 2.59 -28.20
C GLN A 141 -25.71 1.37 -27.97
N GLY A 142 -26.91 1.57 -27.43
CA GLY A 142 -27.85 0.51 -27.08
C GLY A 142 -27.36 -0.42 -25.96
N ARG A 143 -26.32 -0.02 -25.21
CA ARG A 143 -25.71 -0.83 -24.14
C ARG A 143 -25.09 0.03 -23.06
N ILE A 144 -24.83 -0.56 -21.90
CA ILE A 144 -24.17 0.10 -20.77
C ILE A 144 -22.64 0.19 -21.04
N PRO A 145 -21.96 1.29 -20.66
CA PRO A 145 -20.51 1.37 -20.79
C PRO A 145 -19.81 0.41 -19.83
N PHE A 146 -18.69 -0.15 -20.26
CA PHE A 146 -17.79 -0.84 -19.35
C PHE A 146 -17.06 0.16 -18.46
N LYS A 147 -16.66 -0.32 -17.27
CA LYS A 147 -15.82 0.46 -16.35
C LYS A 147 -14.56 1.03 -17.02
N LYS A 148 -13.97 0.32 -17.99
CA LYS A 148 -12.77 0.76 -18.74
C LYS A 148 -13.07 1.78 -19.83
N GLU A 149 -14.29 1.82 -20.35
CA GLU A 149 -14.75 2.79 -21.34
C GLU A 149 -15.13 4.12 -20.70
N TYR A 150 -15.54 4.09 -19.44
CA TYR A 150 -16.00 5.29 -18.75
C TYR A 150 -14.84 6.11 -18.17
N PHE A 151 -14.55 7.25 -18.81
CA PHE A 151 -13.43 8.13 -18.44
C PHE A 151 -13.45 8.55 -16.96
N HIS A 152 -14.65 8.84 -16.42
CA HIS A 152 -14.85 9.29 -15.04
C HIS A 152 -15.09 8.13 -14.05
N TRP A 153 -14.67 6.89 -14.33
CA TRP A 153 -14.94 5.73 -13.47
C TRP A 153 -14.44 5.87 -12.03
N LYS A 154 -13.35 6.62 -11.80
CA LYS A 154 -12.86 6.90 -10.44
C LYS A 154 -13.83 7.79 -9.66
N ALA A 155 -14.46 8.76 -10.33
CA ALA A 155 -15.51 9.58 -9.74
C ALA A 155 -16.73 8.73 -9.42
N ALA A 156 -17.19 7.88 -10.36
CA ALA A 156 -18.28 6.92 -10.13
C ALA A 156 -18.03 6.03 -8.92
N ARG A 157 -16.84 5.42 -8.82
CA ARG A 157 -16.46 4.61 -7.65
C ARG A 157 -16.47 5.41 -6.35
N THR A 158 -15.97 6.64 -6.37
CA THR A 158 -15.89 7.48 -5.17
C THR A 158 -17.29 7.90 -4.69
N ARG A 159 -18.22 8.12 -5.61
CA ARG A 159 -19.56 8.66 -5.32
C ARG A 159 -20.59 7.57 -4.99
N PHE A 160 -20.53 6.42 -5.68
CA PHE A 160 -21.48 5.31 -5.55
C PHE A 160 -20.89 4.09 -4.84
N GLY A 161 -19.59 4.08 -4.55
CA GLY A 161 -18.86 2.98 -3.90
C GLY A 161 -18.36 1.93 -4.90
N THR A 162 -19.24 1.39 -5.76
CA THR A 162 -18.88 0.41 -6.80
C THR A 162 -19.42 0.83 -8.17
N TRP A 163 -18.83 0.28 -9.24
CA TRP A 163 -19.32 0.50 -10.61
C TRP A 163 -20.76 0.01 -10.77
N ASN A 164 -21.05 -1.20 -10.25
CA ASN A 164 -22.39 -1.78 -10.31
C ASN A 164 -23.43 -0.93 -9.57
N LYS A 165 -23.07 -0.27 -8.46
CA LYS A 165 -23.95 0.68 -7.78
C LYS A 165 -24.21 1.94 -8.63
N ALA A 166 -23.22 2.40 -9.39
CA ALA A 166 -23.43 3.51 -10.33
C ALA A 166 -24.37 3.10 -11.46
N ILE A 167 -24.20 1.91 -12.04
CA ILE A 167 -25.08 1.38 -13.09
C ILE A 167 -26.52 1.22 -12.59
N ALA A 168 -26.70 0.65 -11.39
CA ALA A 168 -28.02 0.51 -10.76
C ALA A 168 -28.66 1.88 -10.52
N ALA A 169 -27.90 2.87 -10.06
CA ALA A 169 -28.39 4.24 -9.87
C ALA A 169 -28.77 4.93 -11.18
N SER A 170 -28.20 4.51 -12.32
CA SER A 170 -28.59 4.99 -13.65
C SER A 170 -29.87 4.33 -14.20
N GLY A 171 -30.48 3.39 -13.47
CA GLY A 171 -31.69 2.69 -13.89
C GLY A 171 -31.43 1.43 -14.72
N PHE A 172 -30.21 0.90 -14.70
CA PHE A 172 -29.83 -0.28 -15.48
C PHE A 172 -29.45 -1.47 -14.58
N ASP A 173 -29.66 -2.69 -15.08
CA ASP A 173 -29.25 -3.89 -14.36
C ASP A 173 -27.72 -4.03 -14.35
N PRO A 174 -27.08 -4.03 -13.16
CA PRO A 174 -25.66 -4.27 -13.07
C PRO A 174 -25.35 -5.71 -13.46
N ASN A 175 -24.22 -5.94 -14.15
CA ASN A 175 -23.76 -7.29 -14.45
C ASN A 175 -23.17 -7.90 -13.15
N PRO A 176 -23.85 -8.85 -12.48
CA PRO A 176 -23.47 -9.29 -11.15
C PRO A 176 -22.29 -10.26 -11.16
N VAL A 177 -22.10 -10.97 -12.28
CA VAL A 177 -21.10 -12.03 -12.43
C VAL A 177 -20.53 -11.97 -13.84
N LEU A 178 -19.20 -11.90 -13.94
CA LEU A 178 -18.50 -12.00 -15.23
C LEU A 178 -18.97 -13.30 -15.91
N PHE A 179 -19.44 -13.22 -17.16
CA PHE A 179 -19.76 -14.36 -18.05
C PHE A 179 -21.11 -15.09 -17.88
N THR A 180 -22.09 -14.58 -17.12
CA THR A 180 -23.38 -15.30 -16.97
C THR A 180 -24.42 -14.97 -18.06
N LYS A 181 -24.41 -13.75 -18.61
CA LYS A 181 -25.30 -13.38 -19.71
C LYS A 181 -24.62 -13.67 -21.05
N LYS A 182 -25.21 -14.57 -21.83
CA LYS A 182 -24.86 -14.76 -23.25
C LYS A 182 -25.38 -13.56 -24.06
N HIS A 183 -24.66 -13.23 -25.12
CA HIS A 183 -25.01 -12.13 -26.02
C HIS A 183 -25.25 -12.67 -27.42
N THR A 184 -26.33 -12.26 -28.09
CA THR A 184 -26.60 -12.68 -29.47
C THR A 184 -26.08 -11.63 -30.43
N ALA A 185 -25.20 -12.03 -31.36
CA ALA A 185 -24.70 -11.19 -32.43
C ALA A 185 -25.73 -11.04 -33.58
N LYS A 186 -25.46 -10.11 -34.50
CA LYS A 186 -26.37 -9.76 -35.60
C LYS A 186 -26.58 -10.90 -36.60
N ASP A 187 -25.63 -11.80 -36.73
CA ASP A 187 -25.72 -13.00 -37.57
C ASP A 187 -26.35 -14.21 -36.85
N GLY A 188 -26.72 -14.04 -35.58
CA GLY A 188 -27.32 -15.08 -34.75
C GLY A 188 -26.32 -15.85 -33.88
N HIS A 189 -25.02 -15.55 -33.93
CA HIS A 189 -24.05 -16.21 -33.05
C HIS A 189 -24.27 -15.89 -31.56
N ILE A 190 -24.14 -16.92 -30.72
CA ILE A 190 -24.24 -16.78 -29.25
C ILE A 190 -22.85 -16.58 -28.64
N CYS A 191 -22.54 -15.36 -28.23
CA CYS A 191 -21.27 -14.94 -27.64
C CYS A 191 -21.23 -15.05 -26.11
N ASP A 192 -20.05 -15.38 -25.58
CA ASP A 192 -19.82 -15.55 -24.13
C ASP A 192 -19.51 -14.22 -23.44
N SER A 193 -19.11 -13.23 -24.24
CA SER A 193 -18.85 -11.88 -23.79
C SER A 193 -19.39 -10.85 -24.79
N LEU A 194 -19.72 -9.65 -24.28
CA LEU A 194 -20.13 -8.55 -25.15
C LEU A 194 -18.98 -8.06 -26.04
N SER A 195 -17.72 -8.26 -25.65
CA SER A 195 -16.57 -8.01 -26.52
C SER A 195 -16.55 -8.93 -27.74
N GLU A 196 -16.81 -10.22 -27.56
CA GLU A 196 -16.97 -11.16 -28.69
C GLU A 196 -18.11 -10.71 -29.59
N MET A 197 -19.27 -10.36 -29.04
CA MET A 197 -20.40 -9.87 -29.84
C MET A 197 -20.04 -8.61 -30.65
N ILE A 198 -19.23 -7.68 -30.11
CA ILE A 198 -18.77 -6.51 -30.86
C ILE A 198 -17.84 -6.91 -32.02
N ILE A 199 -16.90 -7.81 -31.78
CA ILE A 199 -15.94 -8.28 -32.81
C ILE A 199 -16.69 -9.04 -33.91
N ASP A 200 -17.60 -9.92 -33.52
CA ASP A 200 -18.48 -10.69 -34.40
C ASP A 200 -19.33 -9.76 -35.27
N ASN A 201 -20.05 -8.81 -34.67
CA ASN A 201 -20.84 -7.81 -35.39
C ASN A 201 -19.98 -7.00 -36.37
N TRP A 202 -18.72 -6.70 -36.03
CA TRP A 202 -17.80 -5.99 -36.91
C TRP A 202 -17.44 -6.83 -38.15
N LEU A 203 -17.18 -8.13 -37.96
CA LEU A 203 -16.90 -9.08 -39.04
C LEU A 203 -18.13 -9.27 -39.94
N PHE A 204 -19.30 -9.50 -39.33
CA PHE A 204 -20.56 -9.68 -40.05
C PHE A 204 -20.96 -8.45 -40.87
N THR A 205 -20.86 -7.24 -40.29
CA THR A 205 -21.20 -5.98 -41.00
C THR A 205 -20.35 -5.78 -42.26
N ARG A 206 -19.13 -6.34 -42.29
CA ARG A 206 -18.20 -6.30 -43.44
C ARG A 206 -18.31 -7.52 -44.35
N LYS A 207 -19.28 -8.41 -44.11
CA LYS A 207 -19.49 -9.66 -44.86
C LYS A 207 -18.28 -10.60 -44.85
N ILE A 208 -17.50 -10.58 -43.76
CA ILE A 208 -16.36 -11.47 -43.57
C ILE A 208 -16.86 -12.77 -42.94
N SER A 209 -16.80 -13.86 -43.70
CA SER A 209 -17.11 -15.20 -43.18
C SER A 209 -16.07 -15.60 -42.13
N HIS A 210 -16.55 -16.02 -40.96
CA HIS A 210 -15.71 -16.31 -39.81
C HIS A 210 -16.26 -17.50 -39.02
N GLU A 211 -15.36 -18.28 -38.44
CA GLU A 211 -15.66 -19.41 -37.55
C GLU A 211 -15.46 -18.98 -36.10
N ARG A 212 -16.35 -19.39 -35.19
CA ARG A 212 -16.19 -19.16 -33.74
C ARG A 212 -15.65 -20.38 -33.02
N ASN A 213 -14.92 -20.15 -31.94
CA ASN A 213 -14.36 -21.20 -31.08
C ASN A 213 -13.50 -22.24 -31.85
N ALA A 214 -12.80 -21.80 -32.91
CA ALA A 214 -12.02 -22.70 -33.75
C ALA A 214 -10.81 -23.28 -32.98
N PRO A 215 -10.55 -24.59 -33.05
CA PRO A 215 -9.42 -25.20 -32.35
C PRO A 215 -8.08 -24.79 -32.97
N TYR A 216 -7.07 -24.55 -32.14
CA TYR A 216 -5.69 -24.47 -32.61
C TYR A 216 -5.21 -25.89 -33.00
N LEU A 217 -4.62 -26.01 -34.20
CA LEU A 217 -4.11 -27.25 -34.81
C LEU A 217 -3.58 -28.27 -33.78
N ASN A 218 -4.26 -29.41 -33.69
CA ASN A 218 -3.92 -30.55 -32.83
C ASN A 218 -3.79 -30.22 -31.34
N THR A 219 -4.56 -29.26 -30.84
CA THR A 219 -4.60 -28.93 -29.40
C THR A 219 -6.03 -28.85 -28.86
N LYS A 220 -6.16 -28.90 -27.54
CA LYS A 220 -7.43 -28.69 -26.82
C LYS A 220 -7.79 -27.20 -26.66
N PHE A 221 -6.95 -26.28 -27.14
CA PHE A 221 -7.19 -24.85 -27.02
C PHE A 221 -7.95 -24.34 -28.23
N THR A 222 -8.87 -23.40 -28.01
CA THR A 222 -9.62 -22.70 -29.05
C THR A 222 -9.22 -21.24 -29.13
N THR A 223 -9.40 -20.65 -30.31
CA THR A 223 -9.39 -19.21 -30.56
C THR A 223 -10.82 -18.67 -30.58
N ASP A 224 -11.00 -17.39 -30.30
CA ASP A 224 -12.33 -16.79 -30.26
C ASP A 224 -12.95 -16.76 -31.68
N PHE A 225 -12.18 -16.31 -32.68
CA PHE A 225 -12.59 -16.29 -34.07
C PHE A 225 -11.47 -16.79 -35.00
N LYS A 226 -11.84 -17.36 -36.15
CA LYS A 226 -10.92 -17.74 -37.22
C LYS A 226 -11.49 -17.29 -38.57
N VAL A 227 -10.65 -16.65 -39.37
CA VAL A 227 -10.98 -16.18 -40.73
C VAL A 227 -9.91 -16.72 -41.67
N LYS A 228 -10.29 -17.63 -42.59
CA LYS A 228 -9.32 -18.37 -43.42
C LYS A 228 -8.24 -19.03 -42.53
N ASP A 229 -6.97 -18.71 -42.74
CA ASP A 229 -5.84 -19.22 -41.93
C ASP A 229 -5.40 -18.26 -40.80
N ILE A 230 -6.20 -17.23 -40.51
CA ILE A 230 -5.89 -16.21 -39.50
C ILE A 230 -6.73 -16.47 -38.25
N TYR A 231 -6.05 -16.62 -37.12
CA TYR A 231 -6.65 -16.80 -35.80
C TYR A 231 -6.80 -15.42 -35.14
N ILE A 232 -7.93 -15.17 -34.48
CA ILE A 232 -8.23 -13.90 -33.81
C ILE A 232 -8.64 -14.23 -32.38
N GLU A 233 -7.97 -13.58 -31.41
CA GLU A 233 -8.17 -13.82 -29.99
C GLU A 233 -8.29 -12.49 -29.23
N PHE A 234 -9.29 -12.39 -28.36
CA PHE A 234 -9.56 -11.26 -27.50
C PHE A 234 -9.06 -11.49 -26.06
N PHE A 235 -7.97 -10.83 -25.71
CA PHE A 235 -7.36 -10.93 -24.38
C PHE A 235 -7.99 -9.98 -23.35
N GLY A 236 -9.26 -10.21 -23.01
CA GLY A 236 -10.07 -9.32 -22.15
C GLY A 236 -9.53 -9.11 -20.72
N LEU A 237 -8.88 -10.12 -20.15
CA LEU A 237 -8.39 -10.15 -18.75
C LEU A 237 -6.86 -10.00 -18.62
N HIS A 238 -6.18 -9.58 -19.69
CA HIS A 238 -4.73 -9.42 -19.68
C HIS A 238 -4.26 -8.50 -18.53
N LYS A 239 -3.33 -8.99 -17.70
CA LYS A 239 -2.76 -8.34 -16.50
C LYS A 239 -3.69 -8.20 -15.28
N GLU A 240 -4.90 -8.74 -15.30
CA GLU A 240 -5.79 -8.70 -14.13
C GLU A 240 -5.68 -9.95 -13.24
N LEU A 241 -5.33 -11.11 -13.83
CA LEU A 241 -5.26 -12.39 -13.11
C LEU A 241 -4.04 -13.21 -13.53
N LYS A 242 -3.16 -13.57 -12.58
CA LYS A 242 -1.94 -14.36 -12.83
C LYS A 242 -2.21 -15.69 -13.55
N ARG A 243 -3.31 -16.37 -13.22
CA ARG A 243 -3.69 -17.66 -13.83
C ARG A 243 -4.11 -17.50 -15.30
N TYR A 244 -4.77 -16.39 -15.64
CA TYR A 244 -5.16 -16.08 -17.02
C TYR A 244 -3.93 -15.79 -17.89
N ASP A 245 -2.96 -15.03 -17.37
CA ASP A 245 -1.71 -14.74 -18.07
C ASP A 245 -0.88 -16.02 -18.35
N GLN A 246 -0.96 -17.03 -17.49
CA GLN A 246 -0.31 -18.33 -17.73
C GLN A 246 -0.95 -19.10 -18.89
N LEU A 247 -2.28 -19.08 -19.00
CA LEU A 247 -3.01 -19.70 -20.12
C LEU A 247 -2.72 -18.98 -21.43
N MET A 248 -2.73 -17.65 -21.41
CA MET A 248 -2.34 -16.82 -22.56
C MET A 248 -0.94 -17.18 -23.06
N LYS A 249 0.04 -17.32 -22.16
CA LYS A 249 1.40 -17.74 -22.52
C LYS A 249 1.44 -19.13 -23.16
N LYS A 250 0.60 -20.07 -22.72
CA LYS A 250 0.50 -21.41 -23.35
C LYS A 250 -0.04 -21.31 -24.77
N LYS A 251 -1.12 -20.54 -24.99
CA LYS A 251 -1.68 -20.30 -26.34
C LYS A 251 -0.65 -19.67 -27.27
N LEU A 252 0.04 -18.61 -26.83
CA LEU A 252 1.10 -17.97 -27.62
C LEU A 252 2.26 -18.90 -27.98
N LYS A 253 2.63 -19.85 -27.10
CA LYS A 253 3.64 -20.87 -27.42
C LYS A 253 3.18 -21.82 -28.51
N ILE A 254 1.91 -22.24 -28.52
CA ILE A 254 1.35 -23.11 -29.55
C ILE A 254 1.37 -22.41 -30.91
N ILE A 255 0.94 -21.16 -30.93
CA ILE A 255 0.90 -20.32 -32.13
C ILE A 255 2.30 -20.14 -32.71
N LYS A 256 3.29 -19.83 -31.86
CA LYS A 256 4.70 -19.72 -32.27
C LYS A 256 5.27 -21.05 -32.76
N LYS A 257 4.95 -22.17 -32.10
CA LYS A 257 5.43 -23.51 -32.48
C LYS A 257 4.91 -23.94 -33.86
N ASN A 258 3.65 -23.64 -34.14
CA ASN A 258 2.96 -24.05 -35.37
C ASN A 258 2.99 -22.96 -36.47
N ASN A 259 3.73 -21.86 -36.26
CA ASN A 259 3.83 -20.73 -37.18
C ASN A 259 2.48 -20.16 -37.65
N LEU A 260 1.50 -20.06 -36.74
CA LEU A 260 0.15 -19.60 -37.06
C LEU A 260 0.07 -18.07 -37.06
N LYS A 261 -0.74 -17.51 -37.97
CA LYS A 261 -1.06 -16.07 -37.99
C LYS A 261 -2.09 -15.77 -36.92
N LEU A 262 -1.73 -14.93 -35.94
CA LEU A 262 -2.60 -14.51 -34.85
C LEU A 262 -2.78 -12.99 -34.85
N ILE A 263 -4.03 -12.53 -34.85
CA ILE A 263 -4.40 -11.16 -34.51
C ILE A 263 -4.87 -11.13 -33.06
N ALA A 264 -4.07 -10.49 -32.20
CA ALA A 264 -4.36 -10.33 -30.78
C ALA A 264 -5.09 -9.01 -30.53
N ILE A 265 -6.32 -9.08 -30.02
CA ILE A 265 -7.14 -7.92 -29.70
C ILE A 265 -7.17 -7.72 -28.19
N TYR A 266 -6.97 -6.48 -27.73
CA TYR A 266 -7.00 -6.13 -26.31
C TYR A 266 -8.15 -5.16 -25.99
N PRO A 267 -8.55 -5.01 -24.71
CA PRO A 267 -9.55 -4.04 -24.31
C PRO A 267 -9.30 -2.61 -24.83
N LYS A 268 -8.05 -2.19 -24.92
CA LYS A 268 -7.64 -0.87 -25.46
C LYS A 268 -7.93 -0.68 -26.96
N ASP A 269 -8.15 -1.77 -27.69
CA ASP A 269 -8.38 -1.78 -29.13
C ASP A 269 -9.89 -1.75 -29.46
N LEU A 270 -10.73 -2.22 -28.53
CA LEU A 270 -12.19 -2.10 -28.60
C LEU A 270 -12.73 -0.81 -27.98
N PHE A 271 -12.17 -0.41 -26.84
CA PHE A 271 -12.80 0.56 -25.94
C PHE A 271 -12.21 1.96 -26.07
N LEU A 272 -13.05 2.99 -25.84
CA LEU A 272 -12.82 4.45 -26.00
C LEU A 272 -12.93 4.98 -27.44
N ILE A 273 -12.16 4.42 -28.38
CA ILE A 273 -12.25 4.66 -29.82
C ILE A 273 -11.99 3.31 -30.47
N SER A 274 -12.95 2.79 -31.24
CA SER A 274 -12.76 1.49 -31.91
C SER A 274 -11.57 1.57 -32.85
N LYS A 275 -10.56 0.73 -32.62
CA LYS A 275 -9.39 0.57 -33.50
C LYS A 275 -9.48 -0.72 -34.31
N LEU A 276 -10.65 -1.36 -34.33
CA LEU A 276 -10.85 -2.62 -35.04
C LEU A 276 -10.51 -2.49 -36.53
N ASP A 277 -10.82 -1.35 -37.17
CA ASP A 277 -10.46 -1.12 -38.57
C ASP A 277 -8.95 -1.13 -38.83
N PHE A 278 -8.15 -0.72 -37.84
CA PHE A 278 -6.70 -0.76 -37.93
C PHE A 278 -6.15 -2.15 -37.58
N VAL A 279 -6.67 -2.77 -36.51
CA VAL A 279 -6.18 -4.06 -36.00
C VAL A 279 -6.55 -5.22 -36.93
N LEU A 280 -7.73 -5.16 -37.54
CA LEU A 280 -8.25 -6.19 -38.44
C LEU A 280 -8.10 -5.82 -39.91
N LYS A 281 -7.26 -4.81 -40.24
CA LYS A 281 -7.01 -4.37 -41.61
C LYS A 281 -6.57 -5.52 -42.52
N GLU A 282 -5.79 -6.46 -41.98
CA GLU A 282 -5.30 -7.63 -42.72
C GLU A 282 -6.43 -8.55 -43.24
N LEU A 283 -7.64 -8.47 -42.67
CA LEU A 283 -8.80 -9.26 -43.11
C LEU A 283 -9.57 -8.62 -44.26
N LEU A 284 -9.27 -7.35 -44.60
CA LEU A 284 -9.94 -6.59 -45.65
C LEU A 284 -9.27 -6.77 -47.03
N ASN A 285 -8.21 -7.57 -47.10
CA ASN A 285 -7.46 -7.90 -48.32
C ASN A 285 -7.92 -9.22 -48.93
#